data_AF-A0A7D7ZRQ3-F1
#
_entry.id   AF-A0A7D7ZRQ3-F1
#
_cell.length_a   1.000
_cell.length_b   1.000
_cell.length_c   1.000
_cell.angle_alpha   90.00
_cell.angle_beta   90.00
_cell.angle_gamma   90.00
#
_symmetry.space_group_name_H-M   'P 1'
#
loop_
_entity.id
_entity.type
_entity.pdbx_description
1 polymer ?
#
loop_
_entity_poly.entity_id
_entity_poly.type
_entity_poly.pdbx_seq_one_letter_code
_entity_poly.pdbx_strand_id
1 'polypeptide(L)' 'MQEFFYMDGKWMYVWGSYGITFIALLLTILFANGRKKNLIKEIEDSLEE' A
#
# COMPACT_ATOMS: atom_id res chain seq x y z
N MET A 1 16.97 -20.72 14.08
CA MET A 1 15.49 -20.77 14.13
C MET A 1 14.93 -20.36 15.48
N GLN A 2 15.47 -20.82 16.62
CA GLN A 2 14.94 -20.46 17.94
C GLN A 2 15.10 -18.97 18.30
N GLU A 3 16.19 -18.30 17.92
CA GLU A 3 16.41 -16.86 18.19
C GLU A 3 15.32 -15.94 17.59
N PHE A 4 14.73 -16.30 16.45
CA PHE A 4 13.65 -15.53 15.82
C PHE A 4 12.38 -15.48 16.67
N PHE A 5 12.08 -16.56 17.40
CA PHE A 5 10.92 -16.65 18.28
C PHE A 5 11.26 -16.24 19.73
N TYR A 6 12.54 -16.21 20.09
CA TYR A 6 13.05 -15.85 21.42
C TYR A 6 13.13 -14.33 21.68
N MET A 7 12.76 -13.49 20.71
CA MET A 7 12.66 -12.03 20.89
C MET A 7 11.46 -11.60 21.74
N ASP A 8 11.05 -12.38 22.75
CA ASP A 8 10.03 -12.00 23.73
C ASP A 8 8.74 -11.42 23.09
N GLY A 9 8.28 -12.03 21.99
CA GLY A 9 7.12 -11.55 21.21
C GLY A 9 7.34 -10.29 20.34
N LYS A 10 8.49 -9.62 20.43
CA LYS A 10 8.82 -8.42 19.62
C LYS A 10 8.97 -8.71 18.13
N TRP A 11 9.27 -9.95 17.76
CA TRP A 11 9.37 -10.37 16.36
C TRP A 11 8.06 -10.11 15.60
N MET A 12 6.91 -10.29 16.26
CA MET A 12 5.60 -10.05 15.66
C MET A 12 5.36 -8.55 15.40
N TYR A 13 5.85 -7.67 16.26
CA TYR A 13 5.80 -6.22 16.04
C TYR A 13 6.69 -5.79 14.88
N VAL A 14 7.91 -6.32 14.81
CA VAL A 14 8.86 -6.01 13.73
C VAL A 14 8.28 -6.46 12.39
N TRP A 15 7.94 -7.75 12.26
CA TRP A 15 7.38 -8.30 11.03
C TRP A 15 5.99 -7.75 10.70
N GLY A 16 5.16 -7.48 11.71
CA GLY A 16 3.86 -6.84 11.54
C GLY A 16 3.99 -5.43 10.98
N SER A 17 4.93 -4.63 11.49
CA SER A 17 5.19 -3.29 10.96
C SER A 17 5.67 -3.32 9.51
N TYR A 18 6.59 -4.23 9.16
CA TYR A 18 6.99 -4.45 7.76
C TYR A 18 5.82 -4.88 6.87
N GLY A 19 4.95 -5.77 7.35
CA GLY A 19 3.75 -6.20 6.62
C GLY A 19 2.77 -5.05 6.39
N ILE A 20 2.49 -4.24 7.42
CA ILE A 20 1.61 -3.07 7.32
C ILE A 20 2.19 -2.04 6.36
N THR A 21 3.49 -1.74 6.44
CA THR A 21 4.16 -0.82 5.51
C THR A 21 4.11 -1.35 4.08
N PHE A 22 4.35 -2.65 3.88
CA PHE A 22 4.26 -3.27 2.57
C PHE A 22 2.85 -3.17 1.96
N ILE A 23 1.82 -3.43 2.77
CA ILE A 23 0.42 -3.27 2.36
C ILE A 23 0.11 -1.80 2.00
N ALA A 24 0.57 -0.84 2.82
CA ALA A 24 0.37 0.58 2.55
C ALA A 24 1.02 1.01 1.23
N LEU A 25 2.23 0.52 0.93
CA LEU A 25 2.90 0.77 -0.34
C LEU A 25 2.14 0.14 -1.52
N LEU A 26 1.69 -1.12 -1.39
CA LEU A 26 0.88 -1.78 -2.42
C LEU A 26 -0.40 -1.00 -2.72
N LEU A 27 -1.15 -0.61 -1.68
CA LEU A 27 -2.36 0.20 -1.84
C LEU A 27 -2.04 1.54 -2.53
N THR A 28 -0.96 2.19 -2.14
CA THR A 28 -0.53 3.46 -2.77
C THR A 28 -0.29 3.28 -4.27
N ILE A 29 0.38 2.20 -4.69
CA ILE A 29 0.63 1.89 -6.10
C ILE A 29 -0.69 1.62 -6.84
N LEU A 30 -1.56 0.79 -6.26
CA LEU A 30 -2.86 0.45 -6.86
C LEU A 30 -3.73 1.70 -7.04
N PHE A 31 -3.84 2.54 -6.02
CA PHE A 31 -4.61 3.79 -6.09
C PHE A 31 -3.98 4.82 -7.03
N ALA A 32 -2.65 4.93 -7.07
CA ALA A 32 -1.96 5.83 -7.99
C ALA A 32 -2.25 5.47 -9.45
N ASN A 33 -2.31 4.18 -9.77
CA ASN A 33 -2.65 3.70 -11.11
C ASN A 33 -4.12 3.92 -11.47
N GLY A 34 -5.04 3.74 -10.50
CA GLY A 34 -6.47 4.00 -10.70
C GLY A 34 -6.78 5.49 -10.89
N ARG A 35 -6.16 6.36 -10.10
CA ARG A 35 -6.39 7.82 -10.16
C ARG A 35 -6.02 8.42 -11.51
N LYS A 36 -4.93 7.97 -12.13
CA LYS A 36 -4.53 8.47 -13.46
C LYS A 36 -5.59 8.24 -14.52
N LYS A 37 -6.23 7.06 -14.51
CA LYS A 37 -7.29 6.73 -15.47
C LYS A 37 -8.55 7.55 -15.21
N ASN A 38 -8.92 7.71 -13.94
CA ASN A 38 -10.11 8.49 -13.57
C ASN A 38 -9.93 9.98 -13.91
N LEU A 39 -8.75 10.54 -13.66
CA LEU A 39 -8.44 11.94 -13.96
C LEU A 39 -8.45 12.25 -15.46
N ILE A 40 -7.91 11.36 -16.30
CA ILE A 40 -7.97 11.55 -17.76
C ILE A 40 -9.41 11.55 -18.24
N LYS A 41 -10.21 10.60 -17.74
CA LYS A 41 -11.63 10.50 -18.07
C LYS A 41 -12.41 11.74 -17.63
N GLU A 42 -12.14 12.24 -16.43
CA GLU A 42 -12.77 13.44 -15.88
C GLU A 42 -12.41 14.71 -16.67
N ILE A 43 -11.17 14.81 -17.16
CA ILE A 43 -10.74 15.92 -18.04
C ILE A 43 -11.43 15.82 -19.42
N GLU A 44 -11.54 14.63 -19.99
CA GLU A 44 -12.22 14.41 -21.28
C GLU A 44 -13.71 14.77 -21.20
N ASP A 45 -14.41 14.27 -20.18
CA ASP A 45 -15.83 14.59 -19.93
C ASP A 45 -16.03 16.11 -19.72
N SER A 46 -15.09 16.81 -19.07
CA SER A 46 -15.19 18.26 -18.85
C SER A 46 -14.88 19.12 -20.08
N LEU A 47 -14.28 18.55 -21.14
CA LEU A 47 -13.97 19.25 -22.39
C LEU A 47 -15.09 19.10 -23.44
N GLU A 48 -15.97 18.10 -23.28
CA GLU A 48 -17.12 17.88 -24.16
C GLU A 48 -18.37 18.69 -23.76
N GLU A 49 -18.43 19.23 -22.54
CA GLU A 49 -19.48 20.14 -22.04
C GLU A 49 -19.17 21.62 -22.35
#